data_AF-A0A7S1KVT6-F1
#
_entry.id   AF-A0A7S1KVT6-F1
#
_cell.length_a   1.000
_cell.length_b   1.000
_cell.length_c   1.000
_cell.angle_alpha   90.00
_cell.angle_beta   90.00
_cell.angle_gamma   90.00
#
_symmetry.space_group_name_H-M   'P 1'
#
loop_
_entity.id
_entity.type
_entity.pdbx_description
1 polymer ?
#
loop_
_entity_poly.entity_id
_entity_poly.type
_entity_poly.pdbx_seq_one_letter_code
_entity_poly.pdbx_strand_id
1 'polypeptide(L)'
;FDLWGRTPKSGRWDWAGLKERIAQHGLRNSLLVAPMPTASTAQILGNNESFEPYTQNLYVRRVMSGEFVQVNRHLLRDLIQRGLWTDDMRMQLIAHNGSVQALDLPDELKELYKTVWEIKQRIVLDMAGDRGAYIDQSQSLNIHMVDVTTAKLSSMHFHGWSLGLKTGMYYLRTKAATDAIKFTVDVDKVKKANESSQAAAVEQRAIEQLQAAAPKYECVNCSA
;
A
#
# COMPACT_ATOMS: atom_id res chain seq x y z
N PHE A 1 -0.69 11.32 -22.60
CA PHE A 1 -0.04 12.47 -21.94
C PHE A 1 -0.25 13.77 -22.70
N ASP A 2 -0.28 13.78 -24.05
CA ASP A 2 -0.52 15.00 -24.83
C ASP A 2 -1.85 15.68 -24.45
N LEU A 3 -2.94 14.91 -24.26
CA LEU A 3 -4.24 15.41 -23.80
C LEU A 3 -4.22 16.05 -22.40
N TRP A 4 -3.18 15.81 -21.62
CA TRP A 4 -2.97 16.41 -20.30
C TRP A 4 -1.99 17.61 -20.36
N GLY A 5 -1.54 18.00 -21.56
CA GLY A 5 -0.51 19.04 -21.74
C GLY A 5 0.84 18.66 -21.11
N ARG A 6 1.15 17.36 -20.99
CA ARG A 6 2.37 16.87 -20.34
C ARG A 6 3.36 16.30 -21.36
N THR A 7 4.62 16.66 -21.22
CA THR A 7 5.74 16.03 -21.92
C THR A 7 6.40 15.00 -21.00
N PRO A 8 6.57 13.72 -21.42
CA PRO A 8 7.30 12.73 -20.64
C PRO A 8 8.74 13.18 -20.37
N LYS A 9 9.16 13.20 -19.08
CA LYS A 9 10.47 13.73 -18.67
C LYS A 9 11.51 12.67 -18.32
N SER A 10 11.12 11.40 -18.21
CA SER A 10 12.01 10.35 -17.69
C SER A 10 13.13 9.94 -18.64
N GLY A 11 13.03 10.26 -19.95
CA GLY A 11 13.98 9.83 -20.97
C GLY A 11 14.04 8.31 -21.20
N ARG A 12 13.25 7.51 -20.47
CA ARG A 12 13.33 6.05 -20.47
C ARG A 12 12.90 5.40 -21.79
N TRP A 13 12.00 6.06 -22.53
CA TRP A 13 11.38 5.49 -23.74
C TRP A 13 11.36 6.50 -24.88
N ASP A 14 11.60 6.03 -26.11
CA ASP A 14 11.45 6.81 -27.33
C ASP A 14 9.97 6.91 -27.73
N TRP A 15 9.32 7.96 -27.22
CA TRP A 15 7.93 8.28 -27.54
C TRP A 15 7.75 8.80 -28.97
N ALA A 16 8.78 9.41 -29.56
CA ALA A 16 8.69 9.94 -30.92
C ALA A 16 8.63 8.80 -31.95
N GLY A 17 9.57 7.86 -31.87
CA GLY A 17 9.56 6.67 -32.71
C GLY A 17 8.32 5.80 -32.49
N LEU A 18 7.78 5.74 -31.26
CA LEU A 18 6.50 5.04 -31.02
C LEU A 18 5.32 5.74 -31.73
N LYS A 19 5.24 7.08 -31.68
CA LYS A 19 4.19 7.84 -32.40
C LYS A 19 4.28 7.64 -33.91
N GLU A 20 5.48 7.59 -34.48
CA GLU A 20 5.69 7.32 -35.91
C GLU A 20 5.18 5.93 -36.30
N ARG A 21 5.51 4.89 -35.52
CA ARG A 21 5.00 3.53 -35.77
C ARG A 21 3.48 3.45 -35.67
N ILE A 22 2.88 4.14 -34.70
CA ILE A 22 1.41 4.23 -34.55
C ILE A 22 0.79 4.91 -35.77
N ALA A 23 1.40 5.98 -36.30
CA ALA A 23 0.89 6.64 -37.50
C ALA A 23 0.94 5.74 -38.74
N GLN A 24 1.96 4.89 -38.87
CA GLN A 24 2.12 3.97 -40.01
C GLN A 24 1.21 2.75 -39.94
N HIS A 25 1.05 2.15 -38.75
CA HIS A 25 0.41 0.84 -38.60
C HIS A 25 -0.93 0.90 -37.86
N GLY A 26 -1.25 2.03 -37.23
CA GLY A 26 -2.39 2.16 -36.33
C GLY A 26 -2.21 1.39 -35.02
N LEU A 27 -3.31 1.30 -34.26
CA LEU A 27 -3.43 0.50 -33.05
C LEU A 27 -4.58 -0.50 -33.21
N ARG A 28 -4.43 -1.69 -32.63
CA ARG A 28 -5.50 -2.70 -32.63
C ARG A 28 -6.60 -2.36 -31.61
N ASN A 29 -6.24 -1.76 -30.49
CA ASN A 29 -7.12 -1.45 -29.36
C ASN A 29 -7.29 0.07 -29.24
N SER A 30 -8.51 0.52 -28.98
CA SER A 30 -8.82 1.93 -28.76
C SER A 30 -8.33 2.44 -27.40
N LEU A 31 -8.34 1.58 -26.38
CA LEU A 31 -7.95 1.85 -25.00
C LEU A 31 -7.22 0.62 -24.42
N LEU A 32 -6.29 0.83 -23.49
CA LEU A 32 -5.32 -0.17 -23.04
C LEU A 32 -5.16 -0.22 -21.51
N VAL A 33 -5.21 0.92 -20.80
CA VAL A 33 -4.76 1.01 -19.41
C VAL A 33 -5.87 1.53 -18.49
N ALA A 34 -6.27 0.69 -17.53
CA ALA A 34 -7.25 1.02 -16.50
C ALA A 34 -6.91 0.32 -15.17
N PRO A 35 -6.13 0.94 -14.27
CA PRO A 35 -5.80 0.35 -12.98
C PRO A 35 -7.05 0.12 -12.12
N MET A 36 -7.41 -1.15 -11.96
CA MET A 36 -8.58 -1.62 -11.23
C MET A 36 -8.27 -1.96 -9.77
N PRO A 37 -9.29 -2.16 -8.92
CA PRO A 37 -9.11 -2.83 -7.63
C PRO A 37 -8.64 -4.26 -7.87
N THR A 38 -7.68 -4.72 -7.08
CA THR A 38 -7.07 -6.06 -7.26
C THR A 38 -7.17 -6.92 -6.01
N ALA A 39 -8.04 -6.57 -5.05
CA ALA A 39 -8.23 -7.26 -3.77
C ALA A 39 -7.97 -8.78 -3.81
N SER A 40 -8.75 -9.54 -4.61
CA SER A 40 -8.63 -11.00 -4.66
C SER A 40 -7.32 -11.49 -5.30
N THR A 41 -6.91 -10.92 -6.43
CA THR A 41 -5.72 -11.37 -7.16
C THR A 41 -4.42 -10.94 -6.47
N ALA A 42 -4.39 -9.74 -5.89
CA ALA A 42 -3.32 -9.27 -5.03
C ALA A 42 -3.16 -10.18 -3.81
N GLN A 43 -4.27 -10.56 -3.16
CA GLN A 43 -4.24 -11.50 -2.05
C GLN A 43 -3.69 -12.88 -2.45
N ILE A 44 -4.11 -13.42 -3.61
CA ILE A 44 -3.58 -14.70 -4.14
C ILE A 44 -2.07 -14.62 -4.36
N LEU A 45 -1.58 -13.50 -4.90
CA LEU A 45 -0.15 -13.26 -5.15
C LEU A 45 0.62 -12.75 -3.91
N GLY A 46 -0.09 -12.52 -2.80
CA GLY A 46 0.44 -11.94 -1.57
C GLY A 46 0.87 -10.47 -1.67
N ASN A 47 0.45 -9.73 -2.69
CA ASN A 47 0.81 -8.33 -2.92
C ASN A 47 -0.17 -7.36 -2.23
N ASN A 48 0.24 -6.08 -2.08
CA ASN A 48 -0.71 -5.04 -1.71
C ASN A 48 -1.69 -4.74 -2.86
N GLU A 49 -2.85 -4.18 -2.52
CA GLU A 49 -3.87 -3.89 -3.50
C GLU A 49 -3.47 -2.72 -4.42
N SER A 50 -3.49 -3.00 -5.73
CA SER A 50 -3.39 -2.02 -6.80
C SER A 50 -2.21 -1.06 -6.60
N PHE A 51 -2.47 0.24 -6.60
CA PHE A 51 -1.50 1.29 -6.35
C PHE A 51 -1.69 1.96 -4.98
N GLU A 52 -2.39 1.31 -4.07
CA GLU A 52 -2.66 1.85 -2.74
C GLU A 52 -1.43 1.77 -1.84
N PRO A 53 -1.26 2.72 -0.91
CA PRO A 53 -0.37 2.51 0.22
C PRO A 53 -0.86 1.36 1.10
N TYR A 54 0.02 0.80 1.93
CA TYR A 54 -0.38 -0.22 2.90
C TYR A 54 -1.39 0.37 3.91
N THR A 55 -2.58 -0.21 4.00
CA THR A 55 -3.61 0.28 4.94
C THR A 55 -3.18 0.11 6.39
N GLN A 56 -2.47 -0.99 6.70
CA GLN A 56 -1.91 -1.32 8.01
C GLN A 56 -0.67 -2.19 7.78
N ASN A 57 0.30 -2.20 8.71
CA ASN A 57 1.36 -3.22 8.70
C ASN A 57 0.98 -4.50 9.44
N LEU A 58 -0.28 -4.64 9.83
CA LEU A 58 -0.82 -5.77 10.57
C LEU A 58 -2.19 -6.14 9.99
N TYR A 59 -2.32 -7.40 9.56
CA TYR A 59 -3.51 -7.92 8.90
C TYR A 59 -4.05 -9.11 9.68
N VAL A 60 -5.36 -9.13 9.94
CA VAL A 60 -6.02 -10.30 10.53
C VAL A 60 -6.54 -11.18 9.40
N ARG A 61 -5.94 -12.35 9.22
CA ARG A 61 -6.38 -13.37 8.26
C ARG A 61 -7.28 -14.37 8.96
N ARG A 62 -8.55 -14.42 8.56
CA ARG A 62 -9.51 -15.42 9.01
C ARG A 62 -9.38 -16.68 8.16
N VAL A 63 -9.16 -17.82 8.80
CA VAL A 63 -9.20 -19.16 8.18
C VAL A 63 -10.15 -20.05 8.98
N MET A 64 -10.49 -21.23 8.45
CA MET A 64 -11.41 -22.15 9.14
C MET A 64 -10.92 -22.58 10.53
N SER A 65 -9.61 -22.53 10.79
CA SER A 65 -9.00 -22.86 12.07
C SER A 65 -8.85 -21.69 13.04
N GLY A 66 -9.25 -20.46 12.67
CA GLY A 66 -9.16 -19.29 13.55
C GLY A 66 -8.78 -17.98 12.85
N GLU A 67 -8.55 -16.94 13.64
CA GLU A 67 -8.02 -15.65 13.18
C GLU A 67 -6.52 -15.59 13.46
N PHE A 68 -5.71 -15.31 12.44
CA PHE A 68 -4.27 -15.21 12.55
C PHE A 68 -3.81 -13.79 12.23
N VAL A 69 -2.96 -13.25 13.10
CA VAL A 69 -2.36 -11.94 12.89
C VAL A 69 -1.11 -12.09 12.04
N GLN A 70 -1.12 -11.48 10.86
CA GLN A 70 -0.01 -11.48 9.91
C GLN A 70 0.58 -10.07 9.80
N VAL A 71 1.87 -9.94 10.11
CA VAL A 71 2.61 -8.69 9.92
C VAL A 71 2.95 -8.52 8.44
N ASN A 72 3.02 -7.27 7.97
CA ASN A 72 3.57 -6.95 6.66
C ASN A 72 4.93 -7.62 6.49
N ARG A 73 5.02 -8.54 5.52
CA ARG A 73 6.22 -9.35 5.26
C ARG A 73 7.48 -8.53 5.04
N HIS A 74 7.34 -7.33 4.46
CA HIS A 74 8.46 -6.43 4.19
C HIS A 74 8.99 -5.85 5.51
N LEU A 75 8.10 -5.31 6.36
CA LEU A 75 8.44 -4.81 7.68
C LEU A 75 9.08 -5.91 8.53
N LEU A 76 8.43 -7.09 8.60
CA LEU A 76 8.93 -8.21 9.38
C LEU A 76 10.36 -8.59 8.96
N ARG A 77 10.62 -8.69 7.66
CA ARG A 77 11.95 -8.99 7.13
C ARG A 77 12.97 -7.94 7.56
N ASP A 78 12.66 -6.66 7.39
CA ASP A 78 13.60 -5.58 7.70
C ASP A 78 13.88 -5.50 9.22
N LEU A 79 12.87 -5.77 10.06
CA LEU A 79 13.04 -5.87 11.51
C LEU A 79 13.93 -7.06 11.90
N ILE A 80 13.74 -8.23 11.30
CA ILE A 80 14.57 -9.42 11.55
C ILE A 80 16.01 -9.17 11.12
N GLN A 81 16.22 -8.61 9.93
CA GLN A 81 17.56 -8.33 9.40
C GLN A 81 18.34 -7.35 10.28
N ARG A 82 17.65 -6.45 10.98
CA ARG A 82 18.25 -5.48 11.89
C ARG A 82 18.29 -5.94 13.35
N GLY A 83 17.84 -7.17 13.65
CA GLY A 83 17.77 -7.68 15.01
C GLY A 83 16.75 -6.95 15.90
N LEU A 84 15.77 -6.26 15.29
CA LEU A 84 14.73 -5.48 15.98
C LEU A 84 13.43 -6.28 16.19
N TRP A 85 13.33 -7.48 15.62
CA TRP A 85 12.15 -8.34 15.80
C TRP A 85 12.22 -9.07 17.15
N THR A 86 11.43 -8.60 18.11
CA THR A 86 11.28 -9.19 19.44
C THR A 86 9.79 -9.38 19.78
N ASP A 87 9.49 -10.19 20.79
CA ASP A 87 8.11 -10.34 21.29
C ASP A 87 7.53 -8.99 21.74
N ASP A 88 8.36 -8.13 22.34
CA ASP A 88 7.96 -6.77 22.72
C ASP A 88 7.61 -5.91 21.51
N MET A 89 8.48 -5.90 20.48
CA MET A 89 8.21 -5.19 19.21
C MET A 89 6.90 -5.67 18.57
N ARG A 90 6.66 -6.99 18.57
CA ARG A 90 5.40 -7.57 18.08
C ARG A 90 4.20 -7.08 18.90
N MET A 91 4.30 -7.08 20.23
CA MET A 91 3.22 -6.61 21.11
C MET A 91 2.93 -5.12 20.89
N GLN A 92 3.96 -4.29 20.76
CA GLN A 92 3.78 -2.87 20.48
C GLN A 92 3.14 -2.65 19.09
N LEU A 93 3.54 -3.40 18.06
CA LEU A 93 2.90 -3.33 16.73
C LEU A 93 1.40 -3.66 16.79
N ILE A 94 1.02 -4.67 17.59
CA ILE A 94 -0.39 -5.02 17.81
C ILE A 94 -1.12 -3.90 18.55
N ALA A 95 -0.52 -3.37 19.62
CA ALA A 95 -1.07 -2.27 20.40
C ALA A 95 -1.30 -0.99 19.56
N HIS A 96 -0.44 -0.75 18.58
CA HIS A 96 -0.53 0.39 17.65
C HIS A 96 -1.26 0.06 16.33
N ASN A 97 -2.01 -1.05 16.26
CA ASN A 97 -2.80 -1.44 15.09
C ASN A 97 -1.98 -1.49 13.77
N GLY A 98 -0.71 -1.88 13.87
CA GLY A 98 0.24 -1.95 12.75
C GLY A 98 0.86 -0.61 12.35
N SER A 99 0.64 0.48 13.08
CA SER A 99 1.42 1.70 12.91
C SER A 99 2.79 1.55 13.55
N VAL A 100 3.82 2.03 12.85
CA VAL A 100 5.22 2.02 13.34
C VAL A 100 5.64 3.35 13.96
N GLN A 101 4.81 4.39 13.88
CA GLN A 101 5.23 5.77 14.19
C GLN A 101 5.59 5.96 15.67
N ALA A 102 4.90 5.25 16.57
CA ALA A 102 5.11 5.31 18.01
C ALA A 102 6.17 4.32 18.54
N LEU A 103 6.69 3.42 17.69
CA LEU A 103 7.67 2.41 18.08
C LEU A 103 9.06 3.02 18.20
N ASP A 104 9.95 2.39 18.99
CA ASP A 104 11.36 2.74 18.98
C ASP A 104 12.07 2.09 17.78
N LEU A 105 11.94 2.75 16.62
CA LEU A 105 12.51 2.33 15.35
C LEU A 105 13.23 3.51 14.68
N PRO A 106 14.27 3.24 13.87
CA PRO A 106 14.90 4.23 13.01
C PRO A 106 13.88 5.00 12.16
N ASP A 107 14.06 6.32 12.04
CA ASP A 107 13.13 7.19 11.31
C ASP A 107 12.93 6.76 9.87
N GLU A 108 13.96 6.22 9.21
CA GLU A 108 13.83 5.67 7.85
C GLU A 108 12.82 4.52 7.74
N LEU A 109 12.73 3.65 8.76
CA LEU A 109 11.73 2.57 8.80
C LEU A 109 10.35 3.14 9.09
N LYS A 110 10.27 4.15 9.97
CA LYS A 110 9.00 4.85 10.25
C LYS A 110 8.45 5.53 9.01
N GLU A 111 9.31 6.18 8.23
CA GLU A 111 8.96 6.81 6.96
C GLU A 111 8.54 5.78 5.90
N LEU A 112 9.31 4.69 5.75
CA LEU A 112 9.04 3.64 4.76
C LEU A 112 7.73 2.89 5.03
N TYR A 113 7.44 2.61 6.30
CA TYR A 113 6.29 1.81 6.71
C TYR A 113 5.10 2.65 7.19
N LYS A 114 5.01 3.91 6.73
CA LYS A 114 3.81 4.72 6.89
C LYS A 114 2.58 4.00 6.35
N THR A 115 1.53 3.98 7.15
CA THR A 115 0.23 3.48 6.71
C THR A 115 -0.49 4.54 5.87
N VAL A 116 -1.52 4.14 5.13
CA VAL A 116 -2.34 5.08 4.34
C VAL A 116 -2.96 6.21 5.19
N TRP A 117 -3.18 5.96 6.48
CA TRP A 117 -3.72 6.92 7.45
C TRP A 117 -2.70 7.98 7.88
N GLU A 118 -1.41 7.69 7.72
CA GLU A 118 -0.28 8.57 8.06
C GLU A 118 0.22 9.35 6.83
N ILE A 119 -0.23 8.97 5.63
CA ILE A 119 0.13 9.63 4.37
C ILE A 119 -0.88 10.73 4.07
N LYS A 120 -0.36 11.93 3.78
CA LYS A 120 -1.18 13.07 3.33
C LYS A 120 -1.87 12.71 2.02
N GLN A 121 -3.20 12.68 2.01
CA GLN A 121 -3.99 12.32 0.81
C GLN A 121 -3.77 13.24 -0.38
N ARG A 122 -3.31 14.48 -0.17
CA ARG A 122 -2.86 15.36 -1.25
C ARG A 122 -1.74 14.71 -2.08
N ILE A 123 -0.79 14.05 -1.44
CA ILE A 123 0.32 13.35 -2.12
C ILE A 123 -0.23 12.20 -2.96
N VAL A 124 -1.21 11.47 -2.42
CA VAL A 124 -1.88 10.37 -3.16
C VAL A 124 -2.57 10.90 -4.42
N LEU A 125 -3.27 12.04 -4.31
CA LEU A 125 -3.89 12.73 -5.46
C LEU A 125 -2.86 13.23 -6.46
N ASP A 126 -1.76 13.84 -6.00
CA ASP A 126 -0.68 14.34 -6.86
C ASP A 126 -0.05 13.17 -7.65
N MET A 127 0.26 12.05 -6.99
CA MET A 127 0.75 10.84 -7.65
C MET A 127 -0.28 10.20 -8.59
N ALA A 128 -1.58 10.32 -8.30
CA ALA A 128 -2.64 9.89 -9.21
C ALA A 128 -2.70 10.79 -10.46
N GLY A 129 -2.46 12.08 -10.32
CA GLY A 129 -2.36 13.04 -11.43
C GLY A 129 -1.15 12.76 -12.31
N ASP A 130 0.01 12.51 -11.71
CA ASP A 130 1.26 12.21 -12.41
C ASP A 130 1.12 10.96 -13.29
N ARG A 131 0.57 9.87 -12.74
CA ARG A 131 0.33 8.64 -13.52
C ARG A 131 -0.83 8.78 -14.49
N GLY A 132 -1.82 9.62 -14.17
CA GLY A 132 -3.04 9.84 -14.96
C GLY A 132 -2.75 10.27 -16.39
N ALA A 133 -1.65 11.01 -16.61
CA ALA A 133 -1.19 11.38 -17.94
C ALA A 133 -0.87 10.19 -18.86
N TYR A 134 -0.63 8.99 -18.29
CA TYR A 134 -0.30 7.76 -19.02
C TYR A 134 -1.41 6.70 -18.97
N ILE A 135 -2.59 7.06 -18.46
CA ILE A 135 -3.77 6.18 -18.35
C ILE A 135 -4.84 6.69 -19.31
N ASP A 136 -5.18 5.88 -20.31
CA ASP A 136 -6.16 6.25 -21.34
C ASP A 136 -7.61 6.14 -20.85
N GLN A 137 -7.90 5.23 -19.92
CA GLN A 137 -9.17 5.17 -19.19
C GLN A 137 -9.10 5.96 -17.89
N SER A 138 -9.28 5.33 -16.73
CA SER A 138 -9.17 5.97 -15.41
C SER A 138 -8.55 4.98 -14.42
N GLN A 139 -8.59 5.31 -13.13
CA GLN A 139 -8.02 4.53 -12.04
C GLN A 139 -8.99 4.51 -10.84
N SER A 140 -9.12 3.37 -10.18
CA SER A 140 -9.98 3.20 -9.00
C SER A 140 -9.32 3.77 -7.74
N LEU A 141 -9.37 5.10 -7.59
CA LEU A 141 -8.65 5.83 -6.53
C LEU A 141 -9.45 5.92 -5.22
N ASN A 142 -9.07 5.14 -4.21
CA ASN A 142 -9.61 5.30 -2.85
C ASN A 142 -8.95 6.46 -2.10
N ILE A 143 -9.73 7.18 -1.29
CA ILE A 143 -9.26 8.26 -0.43
C ILE A 143 -9.49 7.87 1.03
N HIS A 144 -8.44 8.00 1.84
CA HIS A 144 -8.45 7.62 3.25
C HIS A 144 -8.34 8.86 4.13
N MET A 145 -9.34 9.14 4.96
CA MET A 145 -9.38 10.38 5.74
C MET A 145 -9.77 10.12 7.19
N VAL A 146 -8.97 10.65 8.11
CA VAL A 146 -9.27 10.77 9.53
C VAL A 146 -9.94 12.12 9.82
N ASP A 147 -10.85 12.14 10.79
CA ASP A 147 -11.57 13.34 11.22
C ASP A 147 -12.19 14.11 10.06
N VAL A 148 -13.06 13.41 9.32
CA VAL A 148 -13.66 13.93 8.09
C VAL A 148 -14.52 15.15 8.41
N THR A 149 -14.27 16.23 7.69
CA THR A 149 -15.11 17.43 7.69
C THR A 149 -15.49 17.79 6.27
N THR A 150 -16.61 18.50 6.10
CA THR A 150 -17.03 19.00 4.78
C THR A 150 -15.93 19.83 4.13
N ALA A 151 -15.23 20.68 4.90
CA ALA A 151 -14.12 21.49 4.40
C ALA A 151 -12.96 20.63 3.84
N LYS A 152 -12.56 19.56 4.55
CA LYS A 152 -11.52 18.65 4.07
C LYS A 152 -11.96 17.91 2.80
N LEU A 153 -13.20 17.42 2.75
CA LEU A 153 -13.74 16.75 1.56
C LEU A 153 -13.84 17.66 0.37
N SER A 154 -14.38 18.88 0.53
CA SER A 154 -14.46 19.87 -0.53
C SER A 154 -13.06 20.21 -1.06
N SER A 155 -12.10 20.51 -0.17
CA SER A 155 -10.72 20.80 -0.58
C SER A 155 -10.09 19.63 -1.34
N MET A 156 -10.31 18.39 -0.90
CA MET A 156 -9.80 17.19 -1.54
C MET A 156 -10.38 17.01 -2.96
N HIS A 157 -11.70 17.15 -3.11
CA HIS A 157 -12.37 17.04 -4.41
C HIS A 157 -11.92 18.13 -5.40
N PHE A 158 -11.85 19.39 -4.95
CA PHE A 158 -11.39 20.49 -5.81
C PHE A 158 -9.91 20.33 -6.19
N HIS A 159 -9.07 19.81 -5.29
CA HIS A 159 -7.68 19.49 -5.61
C HIS A 159 -7.60 18.43 -6.70
N GLY A 160 -8.28 17.29 -6.53
CA GLY A 160 -8.32 16.23 -7.54
C GLY A 160 -8.87 16.70 -8.90
N TRP A 161 -9.91 17.53 -8.89
CA TRP A 161 -10.45 18.15 -10.10
C TRP A 161 -9.43 19.08 -10.78
N SER A 162 -8.74 19.93 -10.02
CA SER A 162 -7.72 20.84 -10.55
C SER A 162 -6.52 20.12 -11.18
N LEU A 163 -6.23 18.90 -10.74
CA LEU A 163 -5.20 18.05 -11.34
C LEU A 163 -5.64 17.41 -12.67
N GLY A 164 -6.93 17.48 -13.02
CA GLY A 164 -7.48 16.83 -14.22
C GLY A 164 -7.84 15.36 -14.02
N LEU A 165 -7.99 14.88 -12.78
CA LEU A 165 -8.35 13.49 -12.50
C LEU A 165 -9.73 13.14 -13.09
N LYS A 166 -9.77 12.05 -13.87
CA LYS A 166 -11.02 11.49 -14.42
C LYS A 166 -11.88 10.85 -13.32
N THR A 167 -11.25 10.15 -12.39
CA THR A 167 -11.88 9.64 -11.16
C THR A 167 -11.21 10.33 -9.98
N GLY A 168 -11.91 11.30 -9.38
CA GLY A 168 -11.41 12.04 -8.21
C GLY A 168 -11.50 11.24 -6.91
N MET A 169 -12.44 10.29 -6.81
CA MET A 169 -12.60 9.40 -5.66
C MET A 169 -13.46 8.19 -6.05
N TYR A 170 -13.05 7.00 -5.60
CA TYR A 170 -13.82 5.75 -5.69
C TYR A 170 -14.55 5.50 -4.37
N TYR A 171 -13.87 5.03 -3.33
CA TYR A 171 -14.38 5.04 -1.96
C TYR A 171 -13.73 6.13 -1.12
N LEU A 172 -14.54 6.73 -0.26
CA LEU A 172 -14.05 7.39 0.95
C LEU A 172 -13.96 6.34 2.05
N ARG A 173 -12.75 6.12 2.58
CA ARG A 173 -12.50 5.29 3.75
C ARG A 173 -12.24 6.20 4.94
N THR A 174 -13.02 6.03 6.00
CA THR A 174 -12.91 6.84 7.21
C THR A 174 -12.54 5.97 8.38
N LYS A 175 -11.75 6.52 9.30
CA LYS A 175 -11.48 5.92 10.61
C LYS A 175 -12.02 6.86 11.68
N ALA A 176 -12.63 6.30 12.73
CA ALA A 176 -13.03 7.10 13.88
C ALA A 176 -11.79 7.71 14.55
N ALA A 177 -11.90 8.97 15.00
CA ALA A 177 -10.84 9.74 15.67
C ALA A 177 -10.22 8.97 16.85
N THR A 178 -11.10 8.34 17.61
CA THR A 178 -10.77 7.33 18.60
C THR A 178 -10.94 5.98 17.95
N ASP A 179 -9.83 5.27 17.71
CA ASP A 179 -9.90 3.83 17.95
C ASP A 179 -10.48 3.72 19.35
N ALA A 180 -11.65 3.10 19.50
CA ALA A 180 -12.15 2.79 20.83
C ALA A 180 -10.96 2.24 21.60
N ILE A 181 -10.54 2.93 22.67
CA ILE A 181 -9.47 2.47 23.53
C ILE A 181 -9.90 1.07 23.90
N LYS A 182 -9.35 0.07 23.22
CA LYS A 182 -9.65 -1.32 23.50
C LYS A 182 -8.83 -1.60 24.74
N PHE A 183 -9.40 -1.21 25.89
CA PHE A 183 -9.27 -2.00 27.08
C PHE A 183 -9.45 -3.45 26.62
N THR A 184 -8.36 -4.20 26.66
CA THR A 184 -8.38 -5.65 26.57
C THR A 184 -9.12 -6.20 25.33
N VAL A 185 -8.52 -6.09 24.13
CA VAL A 185 -8.35 -7.38 23.45
C VAL A 185 -7.34 -8.08 24.35
N ASP A 186 -7.84 -8.94 25.25
CA ASP A 186 -7.04 -9.70 26.22
C ASP A 186 -5.69 -9.98 25.56
N VAL A 187 -4.64 -9.27 25.97
CA VAL A 187 -3.29 -9.58 25.52
C VAL A 187 -3.04 -11.06 25.79
N ASP A 188 -3.69 -11.61 26.83
CA ASP A 188 -3.76 -13.02 27.18
C ASP A 188 -4.58 -13.91 26.22
N LYS A 189 -5.62 -13.43 25.52
CA LYS A 189 -6.33 -14.21 24.47
C LYS A 189 -5.57 -14.16 23.16
N VAL A 190 -4.95 -13.03 22.83
CA VAL A 190 -4.04 -12.94 21.68
C VAL A 190 -2.80 -13.80 21.93
N LYS A 191 -2.25 -13.79 23.16
CA LYS A 191 -1.22 -14.73 23.62
C LYS A 191 -1.70 -16.16 23.51
N LYS A 192 -2.84 -16.55 24.12
CA LYS A 192 -3.36 -17.93 24.04
C LYS A 192 -3.69 -18.40 22.63
N ALA A 193 -4.19 -17.52 21.76
CA ALA A 193 -4.44 -17.83 20.36
C ALA A 193 -3.12 -17.98 19.57
N ASN A 194 -2.07 -17.22 19.91
CA ASN A 194 -0.75 -17.29 19.28
C ASN A 194 0.19 -18.35 19.88
N GLU A 195 0.01 -18.73 21.13
CA GLU A 195 0.64 -19.87 21.82
C GLU A 195 0.10 -21.20 21.30
N SER A 196 -0.97 -21.17 20.51
CA SER A 196 -1.36 -22.34 19.73
C SER A 196 -0.21 -22.73 18.79
N SER A 197 0.16 -24.01 18.81
CA SER A 197 1.29 -24.55 18.03
C SER A 197 1.22 -24.23 16.53
N GLN A 198 0.02 -23.94 16.00
CA GLN A 198 -0.17 -23.54 14.61
C GLN A 198 0.24 -22.09 14.31
N ALA A 199 -0.07 -21.12 15.17
CA ALA A 199 0.27 -19.72 14.92
C ALA A 199 1.78 -19.49 14.99
N ALA A 200 2.42 -20.03 16.03
CA ALA A 200 3.88 -20.04 16.15
C ALA A 200 4.56 -20.76 14.97
N ALA A 201 4.01 -21.89 14.50
CA ALA A 201 4.54 -22.58 13.32
C ALA A 201 4.37 -21.79 12.02
N VAL A 202 3.28 -21.03 11.85
CA VAL A 202 3.07 -20.17 10.66
C VAL A 202 4.06 -19.00 10.65
N GLU A 203 4.26 -18.37 11.80
CA GLU A 203 5.24 -17.29 11.96
C GLU A 203 6.66 -17.80 11.75
N GLN A 204 7.02 -18.93 12.37
CA GLN A 204 8.33 -19.55 12.20
C GLN A 204 8.59 -19.93 10.74
N ARG A 205 7.60 -20.51 10.04
CA ARG A 205 7.71 -20.78 8.59
C ARG A 205 7.86 -19.52 7.76
N ALA A 206 7.18 -18.43 8.13
CA ALA A 206 7.33 -17.14 7.44
C ALA A 206 8.74 -16.57 7.65
N ILE A 207 9.29 -16.66 8.87
CA ILE A 207 10.66 -16.27 9.20
C ILE A 207 11.66 -17.10 8.39
N GLU A 208 11.51 -18.43 8.39
CA GLU A 208 12.36 -19.36 7.64
C GLU A 208 12.31 -19.07 6.13
N GLN A 209 11.13 -18.83 5.55
CA GLN A 209 10.98 -18.47 4.14
C GLN A 209 11.65 -17.14 3.82
N LEU A 210 11.54 -16.14 4.68
CA LEU A 210 12.16 -14.83 4.49
C LEU A 210 13.69 -14.89 4.65
N GLN A 211 14.20 -15.74 5.53
CA GLN A 211 15.64 -15.97 5.70
C GLN A 211 16.22 -16.79 4.54
N ALA A 212 15.46 -17.73 3.98
CA ALA A 212 15.86 -18.50 2.79
C ALA A 212 15.82 -17.67 1.50
N ALA A 213 14.93 -16.66 1.44
CA ALA A 213 14.84 -15.71 0.34
C ALA A 213 15.89 -14.59 0.48
N ALA A 214 17.18 -14.93 0.34
CA ALA A 214 18.22 -13.92 0.14
C ALA A 214 17.88 -13.03 -1.08
N PRO A 215 18.07 -11.70 -1.02
CA PRO A 215 17.54 -10.80 -2.03
C PRO A 215 18.33 -10.92 -3.34
N LYS A 216 17.72 -11.52 -4.37
CA LYS A 216 17.94 -11.08 -5.76
C LYS A 216 16.91 -10.01 -6.09
N TYR A 217 17.03 -8.83 -5.49
CA TYR A 217 16.40 -7.64 -6.06
C TYR A 217 17.37 -7.05 -7.06
N GLU A 218 17.57 -7.71 -8.20
CA GLU A 218 17.94 -6.98 -9.40
C GLU A 218 16.71 -6.13 -9.76
N CYS A 219 16.81 -4.82 -9.54
CA CYS A 219 15.81 -3.91 -10.05
C CYS A 219 15.86 -3.98 -11.59
N VAL A 220 15.01 -4.82 -12.18
CA VAL A 220 14.94 -5.04 -13.64
C VAL A 220 14.56 -3.75 -14.40
N ASN A 221 14.19 -2.68 -13.69
CA ASN A 221 13.83 -1.36 -14.22
C ASN A 221 14.65 -0.18 -13.64
N CYS A 222 15.74 -0.45 -12.91
CA CYS A 222 16.71 0.57 -12.52
C CYS A 222 17.86 0.45 -13.52
N SER A 223 17.75 1.18 -14.63
CA SER A 223 18.87 1.35 -15.54
C SER A 223 20.02 2.05 -14.83
N ALA A 224 21.19 1.43 -14.88
CA ALA A 224 22.48 2.13 -14.81
C ALA A 224 22.60 3.16 -15.95
#